data_AF-A0A5E7WUB2-F1
#
_entry.id   AF-A0A5E7WUB2-F1
#
_cell.length_a   1.000
_cell.length_b   1.000
_cell.length_c   1.000
_cell.angle_alpha   90.00
_cell.angle_beta   90.00
_cell.angle_gamma   90.00
#
_symmetry.space_group_name_H-M   'P 1'
#
loop_
_entity.id
_entity.type
_entity.pdbx_description
1 polymer ?
#
loop_
_entity_poly.entity_id
_entity_poly.type
_entity_poly.pdbx_seq_one_letter_code
_entity_poly.pdbx_strand_id
1 'polypeptide(L)'
;MKDFVLYISLVTGLLSAVFWTIAAYVKVKPGPEVPNENGMIEHRQIIDGDDTKLTMRKQSIWNSRAAIAAALTAVLQVAYNTWPSAMC
;
A
#
# COMPACT_ATOMS: atom_id res chain seq x y z
N MET A 1 1.53 15.95 26.34
CA MET A 1 1.45 16.22 24.88
C MET A 1 2.41 15.36 24.07
N LYS A 2 3.69 15.24 24.46
CA LYS A 2 4.66 14.36 23.78
C LYS A 2 4.19 12.91 23.65
N ASP A 3 3.69 12.31 24.73
CA ASP A 3 3.22 10.91 24.69
C ASP A 3 2.04 10.71 23.74
N PHE A 4 1.13 11.70 23.69
CA PHE A 4 0.01 11.67 22.75
C PHE A 4 0.48 11.70 21.28
N VAL A 5 1.43 12.60 20.96
CA VAL A 5 2.03 12.66 19.61
C VAL A 5 2.77 11.35 19.27
N LEU A 6 3.44 10.74 20.26
CA LEU A 6 4.10 9.45 20.11
C LEU A 6 3.11 8.33 19.79
N TYR A 7 2.01 8.21 20.55
CA TYR A 7 1.00 7.18 20.29
C TYR A 7 0.30 7.36 18.95
N ILE A 8 -0.02 8.60 18.55
CA ILE A 8 -0.61 8.84 17.21
C ILE A 8 0.39 8.48 16.11
N SER A 9 1.64 8.92 16.25
CA SER A 9 2.71 8.59 15.30
C SER A 9 2.88 7.08 15.13
N LEU A 10 2.87 6.33 16.25
CA LEU A 10 2.92 4.88 16.22
C LEU A 10 1.74 4.28 15.44
N VAL A 11 0.52 4.72 15.74
CA VAL A 11 -0.69 4.22 15.08
C VAL A 11 -0.68 4.52 13.58
N THR A 12 -0.33 5.75 13.18
CA THR A 12 -0.26 6.12 11.75
C THR A 12 0.84 5.34 11.03
N GLY A 13 1.96 5.08 11.69
CA GLY A 13 3.06 4.30 11.12
C GLY A 13 2.66 2.83 10.91
N LEU A 14 1.98 2.23 11.89
CA LEU A 14 1.44 0.88 11.77
C LEU A 14 0.39 0.78 10.65
N LEU A 15 -0.50 1.76 10.54
CA LEU A 15 -1.49 1.80 9.44
C LEU A 15 -0.80 1.85 8.07
N SER A 16 0.27 2.64 7.94
CA SER A 16 1.07 2.68 6.71
C SER A 16 1.63 1.30 6.36
N ALA A 17 2.23 0.61 7.32
CA ALA A 17 2.78 -0.73 7.13
C ALA A 17 1.70 -1.76 6.73
N VAL A 18 0.52 -1.71 7.36
CA VAL A 18 -0.62 -2.56 7.01
C VAL A 18 -1.08 -2.29 5.58
N PHE A 19 -1.17 -1.03 5.16
CA PHE A 19 -1.58 -0.70 3.80
C PHE A 19 -0.57 -1.15 2.74
N TRP A 20 0.73 -1.04 2.99
CA TRP A 20 1.74 -1.62 2.10
C TRP A 20 1.65 -3.15 2.04
N THR A 21 1.39 -3.80 3.18
CA THR A 21 1.19 -5.26 3.23
C THR A 21 0.00 -5.65 2.36
N ILE A 22 -1.15 -4.98 2.51
CA ILE A 22 -2.32 -5.23 1.67
C ILE A 22 -2.01 -4.96 0.19
N ALA A 23 -1.31 -3.87 -0.12
CA ALA A 23 -0.90 -3.56 -1.49
C ALA A 23 -0.07 -4.68 -2.12
N ALA A 24 0.84 -5.31 -1.36
CA ALA A 24 1.67 -6.41 -1.86
C ALA A 24 0.87 -7.68 -2.19
N TYR A 25 -0.21 -7.94 -1.44
CA TYR A 25 -1.04 -9.13 -1.62
C TYR A 25 -2.21 -8.95 -2.60
N VAL A 26 -2.68 -7.73 -2.82
CA VAL A 26 -3.81 -7.48 -3.72
C VAL A 26 -3.39 -7.71 -5.17
N LYS A 27 -4.01 -8.71 -5.79
CA LYS A 27 -3.84 -9.10 -7.20
C LYS A 27 -5.21 -9.45 -7.80
N VAL A 28 -5.39 -9.18 -9.08
CA VAL A 28 -6.57 -9.63 -9.83
C VAL A 28 -6.40 -11.11 -10.15
N LYS A 29 -7.45 -11.92 -9.95
CA LYS A 29 -7.42 -13.31 -10.41
C LYS A 29 -7.40 -13.32 -11.94
N PRO A 30 -6.55 -14.14 -12.57
CA PRO A 30 -6.59 -14.30 -14.03
C PRO A 30 -8.01 -14.68 -14.47
N GLY A 31 -8.43 -14.18 -15.63
CA GLY A 31 -9.67 -14.61 -16.27
C GLY A 31 -9.68 -16.13 -16.54
N PRO A 32 -10.86 -16.75 -16.75
CA PRO A 32 -10.94 -18.16 -17.10
C PRO A 32 -10.14 -18.44 -18.37
N GLU A 33 -9.39 -19.56 -18.37
CA GLU A 33 -8.61 -19.98 -19.54
C GLU A 33 -9.56 -20.32 -20.70
N VAL A 34 -9.49 -19.56 -21.80
CA VAL A 34 -10.26 -19.82 -23.01
C VAL A 34 -9.35 -20.53 -24.01
N PRO A 35 -9.73 -21.69 -24.57
CA PRO A 35 -8.94 -22.38 -25.57
C PRO A 35 -8.68 -21.47 -26.78
N ASN A 36 -7.46 -21.51 -27.32
CA ASN A 36 -7.17 -20.86 -28.60
C ASN A 36 -7.83 -21.63 -29.76
N GLU A 37 -7.76 -21.09 -30.99
CA GLU A 37 -8.35 -21.70 -32.20
C GLU A 37 -7.86 -23.14 -32.46
N ASN A 38 -6.72 -23.53 -31.87
CA ASN A 38 -6.12 -24.86 -31.98
C ASN A 38 -6.52 -25.80 -30.82
N GLY A 39 -7.45 -25.40 -29.95
CA GLY A 39 -7.89 -26.20 -28.80
C GLY A 39 -6.86 -26.33 -27.68
N MET A 40 -5.76 -25.58 -27.73
CA MET A 40 -4.72 -25.57 -26.72
C MET A 40 -5.04 -24.53 -25.64
N ILE A 41 -4.88 -24.94 -24.38
CA ILE A 41 -4.88 -24.03 -23.25
C ILE A 41 -3.48 -23.45 -23.15
N GLU A 42 -3.24 -22.33 -23.83
CA GLU A 42 -2.07 -21.53 -23.50
C GLU A 42 -2.27 -20.99 -22.10
N HIS A 43 -1.34 -21.28 -21.18
CA HIS A 43 -1.20 -20.51 -19.94
C HIS A 43 -0.92 -19.08 -20.35
N ARG A 44 -1.99 -18.32 -20.54
CA ARG A 44 -2.01 -16.97 -21.07
C ARG A 44 -1.53 -16.02 -19.98
N GLN A 45 -0.30 -16.21 -19.52
CA GLN A 45 0.44 -15.14 -18.89
C GLN A 45 0.60 -14.06 -19.95
N ILE A 46 -0.26 -13.05 -19.90
CA ILE A 46 0.01 -11.72 -20.43
C ILE A 46 -0.06 -11.65 -21.98
N ILE A 47 -1.22 -11.88 -22.59
CA ILE A 47 -1.39 -11.46 -24.01
C ILE A 47 -1.72 -9.97 -24.15
N ASP A 48 -2.20 -9.29 -23.11
CA ASP A 48 -2.52 -7.84 -23.20
C ASP A 48 -2.09 -6.98 -21.99
N GLY A 49 -1.44 -7.57 -20.99
CA GLY A 49 -1.08 -6.84 -19.76
C GLY A 49 -2.27 -6.26 -18.98
N ASP A 50 -3.51 -6.58 -19.36
CA ASP A 50 -4.71 -6.00 -18.76
C ASP A 50 -4.87 -6.44 -17.30
N ASP A 51 -4.60 -7.71 -16.99
CA ASP A 51 -4.57 -8.20 -15.60
C ASP A 51 -3.47 -7.53 -14.76
N THR A 52 -2.32 -7.24 -15.38
CA THR A 52 -1.23 -6.49 -14.74
C THR A 52 -1.66 -5.04 -14.50
N LYS A 53 -2.28 -4.38 -15.48
CA LYS A 53 -2.77 -3.01 -15.36
C LYS A 53 -3.86 -2.87 -14.31
N LEU A 54 -4.80 -3.82 -14.26
CA LEU A 54 -5.85 -3.86 -13.24
C LEU A 54 -5.28 -4.18 -11.87
N THR A 55 -4.30 -5.08 -11.77
CA THR A 55 -3.57 -5.35 -10.53
C THR A 55 -2.84 -4.11 -10.04
N MET A 56 -2.04 -3.46 -10.89
CA MET A 56 -1.32 -2.23 -10.57
C MET A 56 -2.27 -1.10 -10.15
N ARG A 57 -3.45 -0.97 -10.78
CA ARG A 57 -4.50 -0.02 -10.36
C ARG A 57 -5.05 -0.34 -8.96
N LYS A 58 -5.27 -1.61 -8.64
CA LYS A 58 -5.72 -2.00 -7.29
C LYS A 58 -4.61 -1.76 -6.26
N GLN A 59 -3.37 -2.10 -6.58
CA GLN A 59 -2.22 -1.86 -5.71
C GLN A 59 -1.96 -0.37 -5.49
N SER A 60 -2.17 0.48 -6.51
CA SER A 60 -1.93 1.92 -6.40
C SER A 60 -2.85 2.61 -5.39
N ILE A 61 -4.10 2.15 -5.25
CA ILE A 61 -5.04 2.66 -4.24
C ILE A 61 -4.48 2.42 -2.82
N TRP A 62 -3.99 1.20 -2.56
CA TRP A 62 -3.43 0.84 -1.26
C TRP A 62 -2.07 1.51 -1.01
N ASN A 63 -1.22 1.62 -2.05
CA ASN A 63 0.03 2.37 -1.97
C ASN A 63 -0.19 3.85 -1.66
N SER A 64 -1.20 4.48 -2.25
CA SER A 64 -1.52 5.88 -2.00
C SER A 64 -1.97 6.08 -0.53
N ARG A 65 -2.80 5.19 -0.01
CA ARG A 65 -3.19 5.18 1.42
C ARG A 65 -1.98 4.97 2.35
N ALA A 66 -1.10 4.04 2.00
CA ALA A 66 0.14 3.78 2.75
C ALA A 66 1.04 5.02 2.81
N ALA A 67 1.23 5.68 1.67
CA ALA A 67 2.07 6.87 1.55
C ALA A 67 1.51 8.06 2.35
N ILE A 68 0.19 8.29 2.33
CA ILE A 68 -0.45 9.33 3.13
C ILE A 68 -0.24 9.07 4.63
N ALA A 69 -0.45 7.83 5.08
CA ALA A 69 -0.22 7.45 6.47
C ALA A 69 1.26 7.58 6.88
N ALA A 70 2.19 7.22 6.00
CA ALA A 70 3.63 7.40 6.21
C ALA A 70 4.00 8.88 6.34
N ALA A 71 3.48 9.74 5.46
CA ALA A 71 3.73 11.17 5.49
C ALA A 71 3.24 11.81 6.80
N LEU A 72 2.02 11.46 7.23
CA LEU A 72 1.49 11.90 8.53
C LEU A 72 2.38 11.46 9.69
N THR A 73 2.82 10.21 9.67
CA THR A 73 3.76 9.66 10.67
C THR A 73 5.06 10.45 10.70
N ALA A 74 5.66 10.71 9.53
CA ALA A 74 6.90 11.48 9.43
C ALA A 74 6.74 12.89 10.01
N VAL A 75 5.64 13.59 9.71
CA VAL A 75 5.35 14.91 10.29
C VAL A 75 5.22 14.84 11.81
N LEU A 76 4.51 13.83 12.34
CA LEU A 76 4.35 13.65 13.79
C LEU A 76 5.68 13.30 14.48
N GLN A 77 6.53 12.50 13.85
CA GLN A 77 7.87 12.19 14.37
C GLN A 77 8.76 13.43 14.38
N VAL A 78 8.71 14.25 13.33
CA VAL A 78 9.43 15.54 13.32
C VAL A 78 8.91 16.43 14.45
N ALA A 79 7.59 16.61 14.57
CA ALA A 79 6.99 17.43 15.63
C ALA A 79 7.33 16.93 17.04
N TYR A 80 7.37 15.61 17.26
CA TYR A 80 7.78 15.01 18.53
C TYR A 80 9.24 15.35 18.88
N ASN A 81 10.15 15.21 17.90
CA ASN A 81 11.58 15.42 18.09
C ASN A 81 11.96 16.91 18.18
N THR A 82 11.24 17.79 17.48
CA THR A 82 11.49 19.24 17.51
C THR A 82 10.77 19.96 18.65
N TRP A 83 9.89 19.27 19.39
CA TRP A 83 9.19 19.88 20.53
C TRP A 83 10.18 20.29 21.62
N PRO A 84 10.31 21.59 21.92
CA PRO A 84 11.35 22.11 22.80
C PRO A 84 11.25 21.45 24.17
N SER A 85 12.35 20.85 24.60
CA SER A 85 12.52 20.26 25.94
C SER A 85 12.60 21.32 27.05
N ALA A 86 12.29 22.58 26.76
CA ALA A 86 12.58 23.76 27.59
C ALA A 86 11.37 24.29 28.39
N MET A 87 10.34 23.47 28.66
CA MET A 87 9.25 23.82 29.58
C MET A 87 9.33 23.05 30.91
N CYS A 88 10.55 22.74 31.36
CA CYS A 88 10.86 22.36 32.74
C CYS A 88 12.05 23.19 33.21
#